data_AF-A0AAW2U0N3-F1
#
_entry.id   AF-A0AAW2U0N3-F1
#
_cell.length_a   1.000
_cell.length_b   1.000
_cell.length_c   1.000
_cell.angle_alpha   90.00
_cell.angle_beta   90.00
_cell.angle_gamma   90.00
#
_symmetry.space_group_name_H-M   'P 1'
#
loop_
_entity.id
_entity.type
_entity.pdbx_description
1 polymer ?
#
loop_
_entity_poly.entity_id
_entity_poly.type
_entity_poly.pdbx_seq_one_letter_code
_entity_poly.pdbx_strand_id
1 'polypeptide(L)'
;MDFLHDFEKKSGQCISIAKSSFIVSPKTPLLIKRHIKRITGFVLKPLPFTYLGVPIFVGRKKSEYYERLIEAMGSKIGGWEKVSFLWESFTAYQVGAPLHAYTSPIGD
;
A
#
# COMPACT_ATOMS: atom_id res chain seq x y z
N MET A 1 -8.53 -18.90 24.47
CA MET A 1 -7.71 -17.71 24.15
C MET A 1 -6.26 -17.89 24.60
N ASP A 2 -5.94 -19.06 25.14
CA ASP A 2 -4.71 -19.34 25.87
C ASP A 2 -3.49 -19.11 24.99
N PHE A 3 -3.52 -19.57 23.73
CA PHE A 3 -2.41 -19.35 22.80
C PHE A 3 -2.09 -17.87 22.52
N LEU A 4 -3.08 -17.06 22.14
CA LEU A 4 -2.82 -15.66 21.77
C LEU A 4 -2.39 -14.85 23.00
N HIS A 5 -3.02 -15.11 24.13
CA HIS A 5 -2.66 -14.47 25.38
C HIS A 5 -1.27 -14.89 25.89
N ASP A 6 -0.92 -16.17 25.75
CA ASP A 6 0.42 -16.68 26.06
C ASP A 6 1.47 -16.11 25.13
N PHE A 7 1.14 -15.94 23.84
CA PHE A 7 2.01 -15.26 22.88
C PHE A 7 2.27 -13.82 23.33
N GLU A 8 1.23 -13.05 23.68
CA GLU A 8 1.39 -11.67 24.16
C GLU A 8 2.29 -11.62 25.41
N LYS A 9 2.04 -12.51 26.37
CA LYS A 9 2.85 -12.61 27.60
C LYS A 9 4.31 -12.95 27.34
N LYS A 10 4.58 -13.93 26.46
CA LYS A 10 5.94 -14.41 26.19
C LYS A 10 6.72 -13.47 25.27
N SER A 11 6.04 -12.85 24.30
CA SER A 11 6.67 -11.94 23.34
C SER A 11 6.76 -10.50 23.82
N GLY A 12 5.93 -10.11 24.80
CA GLY A 12 5.75 -8.71 25.20
C GLY A 12 5.01 -7.85 24.18
N GLN A 13 4.43 -8.45 23.13
CA GLN A 13 3.75 -7.73 22.05
C GLN A 13 2.23 -7.93 22.14
N CYS A 14 1.48 -6.83 22.24
CA CYS A 14 0.02 -6.87 22.23
C CYS A 14 -0.54 -7.09 20.82
N ILE A 15 -1.53 -7.96 20.68
CA ILE A 15 -2.20 -8.23 19.42
C ILE A 15 -3.32 -7.21 19.23
N SER A 16 -3.24 -6.48 18.12
CA SER A 16 -4.27 -5.49 17.75
C SER A 16 -5.50 -6.18 17.15
N ILE A 17 -6.50 -6.47 17.99
CA ILE A 17 -7.81 -7.02 17.56
C ILE A 17 -8.42 -6.22 16.41
N ALA A 18 -8.33 -4.89 16.45
CA ALA A 18 -8.90 -4.00 15.41
C ALA A 18 -8.25 -4.15 14.02
N LYS A 19 -7.00 -4.64 13.96
CA LYS A 19 -6.25 -4.88 12.71
C LYS A 19 -6.25 -6.35 12.32
N SER A 20 -6.69 -7.23 13.22
CA SER A 20 -6.76 -8.66 13.01
C SER A 20 -8.13 -9.07 12.48
N SER A 21 -8.11 -9.98 11.51
CA SER A 21 -9.31 -10.55 10.91
C SER A 21 -9.08 -12.01 10.59
N PHE A 22 -10.16 -12.77 10.49
CA PHE A 22 -10.09 -14.16 10.05
C PHE A 22 -10.91 -14.37 8.78
N ILE A 23 -10.56 -15.41 8.04
CA ILE A 23 -11.20 -15.80 6.78
C ILE A 23 -11.44 -17.30 6.85
N VAL A 24 -12.61 -17.74 6.39
CA VAL A 24 -12.96 -19.17 6.29
C VAL A 24 -13.60 -19.46 4.94
N SER A 25 -13.71 -20.74 4.61
CA SER A 25 -14.40 -21.18 3.39
C SER A 25 -15.83 -20.63 3.34
N PRO A 26 -16.34 -20.28 2.14
CA PRO A 26 -17.75 -19.91 1.96
C PRO A 26 -18.70 -20.97 2.52
N LYS A 27 -18.32 -22.26 2.39
CA LYS A 27 -19.09 -23.42 2.86
C LYS A 27 -19.06 -23.62 4.37
N THR A 28 -18.25 -22.86 5.11
CA THR A 28 -18.17 -22.99 6.57
C THR A 28 -19.50 -22.57 7.22
N PRO A 29 -20.10 -23.42 8.08
CA PRO A 29 -21.36 -23.12 8.76
C PRO A 29 -21.29 -21.82 9.59
N LEU A 30 -22.42 -21.12 9.68
CA LEU A 30 -22.54 -19.88 10.46
C LEU A 30 -22.23 -20.08 11.95
N LEU A 31 -22.55 -21.25 12.50
CA LEU A 31 -22.22 -21.59 13.88
C LEU A 31 -20.70 -21.52 14.11
N ILE A 32 -19.91 -22.11 13.19
CA ILE A 32 -18.45 -22.11 13.27
C ILE A 32 -17.89 -20.70 13.09
N LYS A 33 -18.40 -19.93 12.13
CA LYS A 33 -18.02 -18.52 11.93
C LYS A 33 -18.23 -17.69 13.21
N ARG A 34 -19.39 -17.84 13.86
CA ARG A 34 -19.69 -17.17 15.14
C ARG A 34 -18.80 -17.67 16.27
N HIS A 35 -18.52 -18.97 16.31
CA HIS A 35 -17.65 -19.56 17.31
C HIS A 35 -16.22 -19.01 17.22
N ILE A 36 -15.64 -18.93 16.01
CA ILE A 36 -14.33 -18.32 15.79
C ILE A 36 -14.35 -16.85 16.22
N LYS A 37 -15.33 -16.06 15.75
CA LYS A 37 -15.46 -14.65 16.13
C LYS A 37 -15.54 -14.45 17.65
N ARG A 38 -16.30 -15.30 18.35
CA ARG A 38 -16.43 -15.25 19.82
C ARG A 38 -15.13 -15.60 20.52
N ILE A 39 -14.39 -16.59 20.02
CA ILE A 39 -13.13 -17.03 20.63
C ILE A 39 -12.01 -16.03 20.38
N THR A 40 -11.89 -15.47 19.18
CA THR A 40 -10.75 -14.61 18.79
C THR A 40 -11.03 -13.13 18.95
N GLY A 41 -12.30 -12.70 18.97
CA GLY A 41 -12.69 -11.29 18.86
C GLY A 41 -12.45 -10.67 17.48
N PHE A 42 -11.88 -11.41 16.54
CA PHE A 42 -11.53 -10.90 15.21
C PHE A 42 -12.76 -10.78 14.30
N VAL A 43 -12.69 -9.87 13.34
CA VAL A 43 -13.74 -9.69 12.34
C VAL A 43 -13.58 -10.71 11.20
N LEU A 44 -14.69 -11.29 10.74
CA LEU A 44 -14.71 -12.12 9.54
C LEU A 44 -14.56 -11.22 8.31
N LYS A 45 -13.56 -11.49 7.46
CA LYS A 45 -13.39 -10.81 6.17
C LYS A 45 -13.78 -11.72 4.99
N PRO A 46 -14.36 -11.14 3.92
CA PRO A 46 -14.57 -11.86 2.67
C PRO A 46 -13.27 -11.92 1.83
N LEU A 47 -13.28 -12.81 0.84
CA LEU A 47 -12.32 -12.82 -0.27
C LEU A 47 -13.01 -12.25 -1.52
N PRO A 48 -12.30 -11.59 -2.45
CA PRO A 48 -10.86 -11.26 -2.38
C PRO A 48 -10.56 -10.11 -1.39
N PHE A 49 -9.34 -10.06 -0.85
CA PHE A 49 -8.85 -8.90 -0.09
C PHE A 49 -7.37 -8.64 -0.38
N THR A 50 -6.88 -7.42 -0.14
CA THR A 50 -5.47 -7.08 -0.34
C THR A 50 -4.64 -7.34 0.91
N TYR A 51 -3.53 -8.05 0.76
CA TYR A 51 -2.51 -8.24 1.79
C TYR A 51 -1.15 -7.83 1.23
N LEU A 52 -0.48 -6.88 1.91
CA LEU A 52 0.81 -6.32 1.48
C LEU A 52 0.83 -5.85 0.02
N GLY A 53 -0.28 -5.27 -0.44
CA GLY A 53 -0.43 -4.78 -1.83
C GLY A 53 -0.84 -5.83 -2.85
N VAL A 54 -0.96 -7.10 -2.47
CA VAL A 54 -1.31 -8.20 -3.38
C VAL A 54 -2.72 -8.72 -3.07
N PRO A 55 -3.59 -8.92 -4.09
CA PRO A 55 -4.90 -9.53 -3.86
C PRO A 55 -4.76 -11.02 -3.51
N ILE A 56 -5.34 -11.40 -2.37
CA ILE A 56 -5.54 -12.79 -1.95
C ILE A 56 -6.99 -13.18 -2.26
N PHE A 57 -7.16 -14.32 -2.94
CA PHE A 57 -8.45 -14.85 -3.35
C PHE A 57 -8.43 -16.38 -3.44
N VAL A 58 -9.61 -16.98 -3.55
CA VAL A 58 -9.78 -18.41 -3.78
C VAL A 58 -10.55 -18.61 -5.08
N GLY A 59 -10.11 -19.56 -5.91
CA GLY A 59 -10.72 -19.90 -7.19
C GLY A 59 -9.98 -19.30 -8.39
N ARG A 60 -10.72 -19.06 -9.48
CA ARG A 60 -10.14 -18.55 -10.73
C ARG A 60 -9.64 -17.12 -10.54
N LYS A 61 -8.47 -16.81 -11.12
CA LYS A 61 -7.93 -15.46 -11.20
C LYS A 61 -8.84 -14.62 -12.09
N LYS A 62 -9.23 -13.43 -11.63
CA LYS A 62 -9.97 -12.44 -12.41
C LYS A 62 -9.11 -11.19 -12.57
N SER A 63 -9.16 -10.57 -13.74
CA SER A 63 -8.46 -9.30 -14.01
C SER A 63 -8.86 -8.21 -13.01
N GLU A 64 -10.14 -8.13 -12.67
CA GLU A 64 -10.74 -7.20 -11.71
C GLU A 64 -9.99 -7.18 -10.35
N TYR A 65 -9.44 -8.31 -9.91
CA TYR A 65 -8.74 -8.38 -8.62
C TYR A 65 -7.43 -7.57 -8.60
N TYR A 66 -6.88 -7.25 -9.76
CA TYR A 66 -5.59 -6.58 -9.93
C TYR A 66 -5.72 -5.09 -10.29
N GLU A 67 -6.93 -4.57 -10.49
CA GLU A 67 -7.16 -3.16 -10.88
C GLU A 67 -6.44 -2.19 -9.95
N ARG A 68 -6.64 -2.33 -8.63
CA ARG A 68 -5.96 -1.50 -7.63
C ARG A 68 -4.43 -1.59 -7.68
N LEU A 69 -3.89 -2.78 -8.01
CA LEU A 69 -2.45 -2.96 -8.15
C LEU A 69 -1.93 -2.24 -9.40
N ILE A 70 -2.67 -2.33 -10.51
CA ILE A 70 -2.36 -1.64 -11.77
C ILE A 70 -2.40 -0.12 -11.56
N GLU A 71 -3.44 0.40 -10.91
CA GLU A 71 -3.57 1.82 -10.56
C GLU A 71 -2.41 2.31 -9.69
N ALA A 72 -2.02 1.52 -8.68
CA ALA A 72 -0.90 1.86 -7.81
C ALA A 72 0.43 1.88 -8.57
N MET A 73 0.65 0.97 -9.51
CA MET A 73 1.83 0.97 -10.38
C MET A 73 1.84 2.17 -11.32
N GLY A 74 0.70 2.45 -11.99
CA GLY A 74 0.57 3.62 -12.87
C GLY A 74 0.81 4.94 -12.12
N SER A 75 0.27 5.05 -10.90
CA SER A 75 0.49 6.23 -10.04
C SER A 75 1.96 6.42 -9.67
N LYS A 76 2.71 5.33 -9.43
CA LYS A 76 4.15 5.39 -9.16
C LYS A 76 4.94 5.83 -10.39
N ILE A 77 4.65 5.23 -11.54
CA ILE A 77 5.32 5.56 -12.81
C ILE A 77 5.08 7.04 -13.17
N GLY A 78 3.83 7.51 -13.13
CA GLY A 78 3.52 8.91 -13.39
C GLY A 78 4.14 9.87 -12.36
N GLY A 79 4.35 9.42 -11.12
CA GLY A 79 5.13 10.16 -10.13
C GLY A 79 6.60 10.32 -10.55
N TRP A 80 7.24 9.25 -11.04
CA TRP A 80 8.62 9.29 -11.52
C TRP A 80 8.80 10.12 -12.78
N GLU A 81 7.86 10.05 -13.72
CA GLU A 81 7.88 10.90 -14.93
C GLU A 81 7.85 12.38 -14.58
N LYS A 82 6.99 12.78 -13.62
CA LYS A 82 6.96 14.16 -13.12
C LYS A 82 8.29 14.58 -12.50
N VAL A 83 8.93 13.70 -11.74
CA VAL A 83 10.25 13.99 -11.15
C VAL A 83 11.31 14.17 -12.25
N SER A 84 11.32 13.33 -13.28
CA SER A 84 12.22 13.49 -14.44
C SER A 84 12.01 14.83 -15.14
N PHE A 85 10.75 15.16 -15.44
CA PHE A 85 10.41 16.41 -16.11
C PHE A 85 10.80 17.66 -15.30
N LEU A 86 10.58 17.63 -13.98
CA LEU A 86 10.99 18.72 -13.09
C LEU A 86 12.52 18.88 -13.06
N TRP A 87 13.26 17.78 -13.07
CA TRP A 87 14.71 17.80 -13.13
C TRP A 87 15.21 18.40 -14.46
N GLU A 88 14.64 17.97 -15.59
CA GLU A 88 14.95 18.52 -16.92
C GLU A 88 14.62 20.01 -17.00
N SER A 89 13.46 20.43 -16.50
CA SER A 89 13.06 21.84 -16.47
C SER A 89 13.97 22.70 -15.59
N PHE A 90 14.36 22.19 -14.42
CA PHE A 90 15.28 22.87 -13.51
C PHE A 90 16.68 23.03 -14.12
N THR A 91 17.22 21.97 -14.71
CA THR A 91 18.54 22.01 -15.37
C THR A 91 18.55 22.91 -16.60
N ALA A 92 17.50 22.87 -17.43
CA ALA A 92 17.33 23.79 -18.57
C ALA A 92 17.28 25.26 -18.12
N TYR A 93 16.59 25.55 -17.01
CA TYR A 93 16.58 26.89 -16.43
C TYR A 93 17.96 27.35 -15.95
N GLN A 94 18.74 26.49 -15.29
CA GLN A 94 20.11 26.84 -14.84
C GLN A 94 21.07 27.09 -16.00
N VAL A 95 20.95 26.34 -17.11
CA VAL A 95 21.78 26.54 -18.31
C VAL A 95 21.34 27.77 -19.13
N GLY A 96 20.05 28.07 -19.12
CA GLY A 96 19.44 29.22 -19.82
C GLY A 96 19.46 30.54 -19.05
N ALA A 97 19.81 30.56 -17.76
CA ALA A 97 20.01 31.78 -16.98
C ALA A 97 21.25 32.53 -17.52
N PRO A 98 21.05 33.63 -18.27
CA PRO A 98 22.11 34.13 -19.14
C PRO A 98 23.20 34.84 -18.36
N LEU A 99 24.42 34.73 -18.91
CA LEU A 99 25.62 35.55 -18.73
C LEU A 99 25.39 37.09 -18.85
N HIS A 100 24.14 37.56 -18.79
CA HIS A 100 23.70 38.94 -18.92
C HIS A 100 24.10 39.84 -17.74
N ALA A 101 24.80 39.30 -16.74
CA ALA A 101 25.32 40.06 -15.60
C ALA A 101 26.75 40.62 -15.81
N TYR A 102 27.43 40.34 -16.94
CA TYR A 102 28.86 40.65 -17.07
C TYR A 102 29.28 41.58 -18.23
N THR A 103 28.37 42.06 -19.08
CA THR A 103 28.73 43.05 -20.11
C THR A 103 28.27 44.45 -19.68
N SER A 104 29.05 45.08 -18.80
CA SER A 104 29.00 46.54 -18.69
C SER A 104 29.71 47.14 -19.92
N PRO A 105 29.18 48.19 -20.55
CA PRO A 105 29.85 48.83 -21.67
C PRO A 105 31.14 49.47 -21.16
N ILE A 106 32.27 49.13 -21.79
CA ILE A 106 33.54 49.82 -21.60
C ILE A 106 33.34 51.22 -22.20
N GLY A 107 33.27 52.22 -21.34
CA GLY A 107 33.18 53.63 -21.74
C GLY A 107 34.55 54.14 -22.20
N ASP A 108 34.54 54.87 -23.31
CA ASP A 108 35.58 55.80 -23.75
C ASP A 108 35.34 57.20 -23.13
#